data_AF-A0A517Q0J5-F1
#
_entry.id   AF-A0A517Q0J5-F1
#
_cell.length_a   1.000
_cell.length_b   1.000
_cell.length_c   1.000
_cell.angle_alpha   90.00
_cell.angle_beta   90.00
_cell.angle_gamma   90.00
#
_symmetry.space_group_name_H-M   'P 1'
#
loop_
_entity.id
_entity.type
_entity.pdbx_description
1 polymer ?
#
loop_
_entity_poly.entity_id
_entity_poly.type
_entity_poly.pdbx_seq_one_letter_code
_entity_poly.pdbx_strand_id
1 'polypeptide(L)'
;MSAPDALDANLLDIANVEVQQFTEVDAAFAFVSDAQNGYAILVDESVFSKQRKRLETNCKFGPFGVINLKGKPNRLSAPTSTFLHTPVFVNAENPALFIRKSIIHTRLSNRGLSIKVLEGASEFVDYFSLRHEVWREMGYIASDYAPPWELDYVDIHALPFGAFLDNHLVGCVRLVRLHGQAGTKETLNNIVEELDDESRQQVSMRMLNPHKFKHPFINLRRFEEFDEYYHSISKDSKAEVSRLIVKSQTRNIGIGETLLDSVVSAARHKRIEVLFLACQAKHEQFYRRSFFETLDWPKTSGFFDLPDVEAIAMEQKIKFKKSETKKASNVRR
;
A
#
# COMPACT_ATOMS: atom_id res chain seq x y z
N MET A 1 5.26 20.53 19.28
CA MET A 1 6.61 19.94 19.41
C MET A 1 6.44 18.45 19.68
N SER A 2 6.57 17.62 18.64
CA SER A 2 6.41 16.16 18.72
C SER A 2 7.75 15.52 19.07
N ALA A 3 7.74 14.63 20.08
CA ALA A 3 8.88 13.78 20.39
C ALA A 3 9.24 12.92 19.16
N PRO A 4 10.53 12.65 18.89
CA PRO A 4 10.93 11.73 17.83
C PRO A 4 10.37 10.33 18.13
N ASP A 5 9.94 9.63 17.08
CA ASP A 5 9.45 8.25 17.12
C ASP A 5 10.48 7.35 17.84
N ALA A 6 10.21 7.02 19.11
CA ALA A 6 11.08 6.19 19.96
C ALA A 6 11.26 4.74 19.45
N LEU A 7 10.60 4.38 18.34
CA LEU A 7 10.77 3.09 17.66
C LEU A 7 11.99 3.04 16.74
N ASP A 8 12.51 4.17 16.25
CA ASP A 8 13.64 4.16 15.31
C ASP A 8 15.01 3.98 16.00
N ALA A 9 15.13 4.33 17.29
CA ALA A 9 16.40 4.25 18.01
C ALA A 9 16.79 2.82 18.43
N ASN A 10 15.82 1.92 18.63
CA ASN A 10 16.09 0.56 19.12
C ASN A 10 16.30 -0.48 17.99
N LEU A 11 16.15 -0.09 16.72
CA LEU A 11 16.31 -1.00 15.58
C LEU A 11 17.65 -0.84 14.82
N LEU A 12 18.49 0.14 15.19
CA LEU A 12 19.60 0.59 14.34
C LEU A 12 21.00 0.48 14.95
N ASP A 13 21.19 -0.24 16.06
CA ASP A 13 22.54 -0.59 16.54
C ASP A 13 23.03 -1.89 15.86
N ILE A 14 23.15 -1.86 14.53
CA ILE A 14 23.62 -2.99 13.70
C ILE A 14 25.04 -2.68 13.23
N ALA A 15 25.97 -2.65 14.17
CA ALA A 15 27.40 -2.62 13.92
C ALA A 15 28.12 -3.67 14.78
N ASN A 16 27.63 -4.91 14.75
CA ASN A 16 28.35 -6.17 15.01
C ASN A 16 27.35 -7.32 14.82
N VAL A 17 27.69 -8.31 13.99
CA VAL A 17 26.77 -9.38 13.59
C VAL A 17 26.64 -10.41 14.72
N GLU A 18 25.56 -10.33 15.49
CA GLU A 18 25.04 -11.44 16.30
C GLU A 18 23.75 -11.96 15.67
N VAL A 19 23.66 -13.29 15.52
CA VAL A 19 22.40 -13.97 15.25
C VAL A 19 21.54 -13.84 16.50
N GLN A 20 20.66 -12.83 16.55
CA GLN A 20 19.62 -12.80 17.57
C GLN A 20 18.52 -13.76 17.16
N GLN A 21 18.44 -14.90 17.84
CA GLN A 21 17.21 -15.69 17.87
C GLN A 21 16.15 -14.85 18.59
N PHE A 22 15.13 -14.41 17.85
CA PHE A 22 13.94 -13.83 18.47
C PHE A 22 13.13 -14.98 19.07
N THR A 23 13.24 -15.18 20.38
CA THR A 23 12.62 -16.30 21.12
C THR A 23 11.09 -16.29 21.10
N GLU A 24 10.46 -15.23 20.60
CA GLU A 24 8.99 -15.08 20.55
C GLU A 24 8.42 -15.03 19.12
N VAL A 25 9.26 -15.13 18.08
CA VAL A 25 8.81 -15.07 16.69
C VAL A 25 9.29 -16.36 16.00
N ASP A 26 8.37 -17.15 15.43
CA ASP A 26 8.66 -18.31 14.56
C ASP A 26 9.31 -17.90 13.21
N ALA A 27 10.25 -16.95 13.25
CA ALA A 27 11.01 -16.47 12.10
C ALA A 27 12.48 -16.35 12.47
N ALA A 28 13.31 -17.07 11.72
CA ALA A 28 14.76 -16.91 11.78
C ALA A 28 15.18 -15.84 10.75
N PHE A 29 15.92 -14.84 11.21
CA PHE A 29 16.61 -13.88 10.35
C PHE A 29 18.05 -14.36 10.18
N ALA A 30 18.47 -14.61 8.94
CA ALA A 30 19.87 -14.84 8.63
C ALA A 30 20.42 -13.66 7.83
N PHE A 31 21.38 -12.96 8.43
CA PHE A 31 22.13 -11.89 7.77
C PHE A 31 23.44 -12.41 7.22
N VAL A 32 23.72 -12.08 5.96
CA VAL A 32 25.01 -12.35 5.34
C VAL A 32 25.50 -11.04 4.74
N SER A 33 26.34 -10.32 5.50
CA SER A 33 27.11 -9.21 4.94
C SER A 33 28.38 -9.78 4.30
N ASP A 34 28.41 -9.88 2.99
CA ASP A 34 29.69 -9.82 2.28
C ASP A 34 30.04 -8.33 2.12
N ALA A 35 31.31 -7.97 2.32
CA ALA A 35 31.84 -6.60 2.22
C ALA A 35 31.55 -5.90 0.88
N GLN A 36 31.07 -6.64 -0.12
CA GLN A 36 30.71 -6.13 -1.44
C GLN A 36 29.22 -6.25 -1.81
N ASN A 37 28.43 -7.08 -1.12
CA ASN A 37 27.01 -7.28 -1.40
C ASN A 37 26.28 -7.75 -0.13
N GLY A 38 25.44 -6.90 0.47
CA GLY A 38 24.63 -7.30 1.62
C GLY A 38 23.44 -8.16 1.18
N TYR A 39 23.26 -9.32 1.82
CA TYR A 39 22.06 -10.15 1.65
C TYR A 39 21.34 -10.30 2.99
N ALA A 40 20.01 -10.14 2.97
CA ALA A 40 19.12 -10.46 4.07
C ALA A 40 18.25 -11.64 3.65
N ILE A 41 18.26 -12.72 4.45
CA ILE A 41 17.42 -13.90 4.21
C ILE A 41 16.38 -13.93 5.32
N LEU A 42 15.12 -13.77 4.94
CA LEU A 42 14.00 -14.05 5.83
C LEU A 42 13.63 -15.53 5.69
N VAL A 43 13.60 -16.23 6.81
CA VAL A 43 13.17 -17.61 6.87
C VAL A 43 11.99 -17.70 7.84
N ASP A 44 10.77 -17.57 7.32
CA ASP A 44 9.57 -18.09 8.00
C ASP A 44 9.72 -19.62 8.07
N GLU A 45 9.64 -20.20 9.26
CA GLU A 45 9.92 -21.63 9.46
C GLU A 45 8.91 -22.55 8.74
N SER A 46 7.66 -22.10 8.61
CA SER A 46 6.59 -22.82 7.90
C SER A 46 6.78 -22.77 6.36
N VAL A 47 7.33 -21.68 5.85
CA VAL A 47 7.70 -21.53 4.43
C VAL A 47 9.02 -22.27 4.15
N PHE A 48 9.97 -22.20 5.09
CA PHE A 48 11.25 -22.88 5.00
C PHE A 48 11.09 -24.38 4.96
N SER A 49 10.31 -24.96 5.87
CA SER A 49 10.04 -26.40 5.89
C SER A 49 9.46 -26.90 4.56
N LYS A 50 8.54 -26.14 3.94
CA LYS A 50 7.97 -26.46 2.61
C LYS A 50 8.98 -26.30 1.47
N GLN A 51 9.94 -25.38 1.59
CA GLN A 51 10.92 -25.10 0.51
C GLN A 51 12.30 -25.68 0.76
N ARG A 52 12.55 -26.31 1.92
CA ARG A 52 13.85 -26.76 2.41
C ARG A 52 14.63 -27.57 1.38
N LYS A 53 13.99 -28.58 0.78
CA LYS A 53 14.59 -29.39 -0.30
C LYS A 53 15.09 -28.54 -1.46
N ARG A 54 14.31 -27.56 -1.90
CA ARG A 54 14.68 -26.65 -3.00
C ARG A 54 15.83 -25.73 -2.62
N LEU A 55 15.92 -25.33 -1.35
CA LEU A 55 17.00 -24.49 -0.82
C LEU A 55 18.30 -25.26 -0.69
N GLU A 56 18.25 -26.47 -0.11
CA GLU A 56 19.39 -27.40 0.01
C GLU A 56 19.97 -27.79 -1.36
N THR A 57 19.15 -27.81 -2.41
CA THR A 57 19.63 -28.13 -3.75
C THR A 57 20.35 -26.95 -4.43
N ASN A 58 19.95 -25.71 -4.14
CA ASN A 58 20.43 -24.52 -4.87
C ASN A 58 21.38 -23.62 -4.09
N CYS A 59 21.57 -23.89 -2.80
CA CYS A 59 22.34 -23.04 -1.90
C CYS A 59 23.31 -23.88 -1.08
N LYS A 60 24.55 -23.41 -0.91
CA LYS A 60 25.45 -24.00 0.09
C LYS A 60 25.13 -23.35 1.44
N PHE A 61 24.67 -24.16 2.38
CA PHE A 61 24.53 -23.76 3.77
C PHE A 61 25.91 -23.73 4.43
N GLY A 62 26.31 -22.56 4.92
CA GLY A 62 27.44 -22.44 5.84
C GLY A 62 27.10 -22.97 7.23
N PRO A 63 28.09 -23.11 8.13
CA PRO A 63 27.92 -23.69 9.47
C PRO A 63 26.93 -22.94 10.38
N PHE A 64 26.46 -21.77 9.97
CA PHE A 64 25.48 -20.94 10.71
C PHE A 64 24.17 -20.70 9.91
N GLY A 65 23.82 -21.56 8.96
CA GLY A 65 22.61 -21.37 8.13
C GLY A 65 22.73 -20.28 7.05
N VAL A 66 23.94 -19.74 6.87
CA VAL A 66 24.29 -18.76 5.82
C VAL A 66 24.05 -19.39 4.44
N ILE A 67 23.06 -18.89 3.70
CA ILE A 67 22.77 -19.31 2.33
C ILE A 67 23.72 -18.58 1.40
N ASN A 68 24.78 -19.26 0.95
CA ASN A 68 25.65 -18.72 -0.10
C ASN A 68 25.02 -19.02 -1.46
N LEU A 69 24.36 -18.01 -2.05
CA LEU A 69 23.75 -18.10 -3.38
C LEU A 69 24.87 -18.15 -4.43
N LYS A 70 25.32 -19.37 -4.78
CA LYS A 70 26.18 -19.59 -5.95
C LYS A 70 25.37 -19.45 -7.24
N GLY A 71 25.09 -18.20 -7.62
CA GLY A 71 24.45 -17.84 -8.87
C GLY A 71 24.20 -16.34 -8.91
N LYS A 72 24.26 -15.72 -10.10
CA LYS A 72 23.84 -14.32 -10.27
C LYS A 72 22.43 -14.21 -9.67
N PRO A 73 22.22 -13.48 -8.55
CA PRO A 73 20.91 -13.43 -7.92
C PRO A 73 19.94 -12.88 -8.96
N ASN A 74 18.96 -13.70 -9.31
CA ASN A 74 17.91 -13.27 -10.22
C ASN A 74 17.09 -12.20 -9.48
N ARG A 75 17.27 -10.94 -9.90
CA ARG A 75 16.44 -9.76 -9.61
C ARG A 75 16.69 -9.12 -8.23
N LEU A 76 17.07 -7.84 -8.26
CA LEU A 76 16.74 -6.89 -7.20
C LEU A 76 15.21 -6.74 -7.22
N SER A 77 14.53 -7.04 -6.11
CA SER A 77 13.10 -6.72 -5.96
C SER A 77 12.96 -5.72 -4.83
N ALA A 78 12.10 -4.72 -5.02
CA ALA A 78 11.85 -3.74 -3.99
C ALA A 78 11.31 -4.42 -2.71
N PRO A 79 11.84 -4.08 -1.52
CA PRO A 79 11.28 -4.47 -0.23
C PRO A 79 9.76 -4.31 -0.14
N THR A 80 9.05 -5.32 0.36
CA THR A 80 7.60 -5.30 0.50
C THR A 80 7.16 -6.08 1.74
N SER A 81 6.18 -5.53 2.48
CA SER A 81 5.51 -6.20 3.60
C SER A 81 4.17 -6.83 3.18
N THR A 82 3.86 -6.80 1.88
CA THR A 82 2.60 -7.32 1.34
C THR A 82 2.40 -8.81 1.62
N PHE A 83 1.15 -9.20 1.82
CA PHE A 83 0.72 -10.61 1.82
C PHE A 83 0.43 -11.13 0.40
N LEU A 84 0.40 -10.23 -0.59
CA LEU A 84 0.09 -10.54 -1.97
C LEU A 84 1.40 -10.74 -2.76
N HIS A 85 1.77 -12.00 -2.98
CA HIS A 85 2.88 -12.42 -3.85
C HIS A 85 4.29 -12.18 -3.28
N THR A 86 4.54 -12.59 -2.04
CA THR A 86 5.85 -12.47 -1.37
C THR A 86 6.94 -13.26 -2.11
N PRO A 87 8.02 -12.62 -2.61
CA PRO A 87 9.15 -13.33 -3.19
C PRO A 87 9.95 -14.06 -2.10
N VAL A 88 10.44 -15.27 -2.42
CA VAL A 88 11.19 -16.14 -1.51
C VAL A 88 12.62 -15.63 -1.26
N PHE A 89 13.19 -14.85 -2.20
CA PHE A 89 14.55 -14.31 -2.13
C PHE A 89 14.61 -12.92 -2.73
N VAL A 90 15.33 -12.01 -2.06
CA VAL A 90 15.50 -10.64 -2.52
C VAL A 90 16.96 -10.21 -2.32
N ASN A 91 17.63 -9.83 -3.41
CA ASN A 91 18.77 -8.94 -3.31
C ASN A 91 18.21 -7.52 -3.11
N ALA A 92 18.59 -6.84 -2.03
CA ALA A 92 18.01 -5.55 -1.66
C ALA A 92 19.11 -4.48 -1.68
N GLU A 93 18.87 -3.39 -2.43
CA GLU A 93 19.73 -2.20 -2.39
C GLU A 93 19.73 -1.55 -1.00
N ASN A 94 18.65 -1.75 -0.23
CA ASN A 94 18.52 -1.30 1.15
C ASN A 94 18.09 -2.47 2.06
N PRO A 95 19.06 -3.20 2.65
CA PRO A 95 18.78 -4.32 3.54
C PRO A 95 17.95 -3.91 4.76
N ALA A 96 18.21 -2.75 5.37
CA ALA A 96 17.48 -2.28 6.56
C ALA A 96 15.96 -2.17 6.31
N LEU A 97 15.57 -1.58 5.19
CA LEU A 97 14.16 -1.47 4.81
C LEU A 97 13.53 -2.83 4.51
N PHE A 98 14.31 -3.76 3.92
CA PHE A 98 13.86 -5.13 3.70
C PHE A 98 13.53 -5.84 5.00
N ILE A 99 14.47 -5.82 5.95
CA ILE A 99 14.33 -6.43 7.27
C ILE A 99 13.11 -5.88 7.98
N ARG A 100 12.97 -4.56 8.03
CA ARG A 100 11.82 -3.89 8.64
C ARG A 100 10.51 -4.42 8.07
N LYS A 101 10.38 -4.43 6.74
CA LYS A 101 9.14 -4.88 6.08
C LYS A 101 8.86 -6.36 6.32
N SER A 102 9.90 -7.19 6.38
CA SER A 102 9.78 -8.59 6.75
C SER A 102 9.32 -8.79 8.20
N ILE A 103 9.89 -8.05 9.16
CA ILE A 103 9.45 -8.07 10.57
C ILE A 103 7.98 -7.65 10.67
N ILE A 104 7.59 -6.57 9.99
CA ILE A 104 6.21 -6.11 9.94
C ILE A 104 5.30 -7.22 9.42
N HIS A 105 5.65 -7.83 8.27
CA HIS A 105 4.89 -8.90 7.65
C HIS A 105 4.69 -10.09 8.61
N THR A 106 5.77 -10.65 9.15
CA THR A 106 5.73 -11.79 10.08
C THR A 106 4.91 -11.46 11.32
N ARG A 107 5.16 -10.30 11.96
CA ARG A 107 4.45 -9.90 13.18
C ARG A 107 2.95 -9.75 12.94
N LEU A 108 2.56 -9.16 11.81
CA LEU A 108 1.14 -8.98 11.48
C LEU A 108 0.49 -10.30 11.05
N SER A 109 1.21 -11.15 10.33
CA SER A 109 0.75 -12.51 9.97
C SER A 109 0.45 -13.34 11.22
N ASN A 110 1.36 -13.34 12.19
CA ASN A 110 1.20 -14.08 13.46
C ASN A 110 0.04 -13.54 14.31
N ARG A 111 -0.37 -12.29 14.06
CA ARG A 111 -1.56 -11.69 14.66
C ARG A 111 -2.86 -11.99 13.90
N GLY A 112 -2.80 -12.78 12.83
CA GLY A 112 -3.98 -13.09 12.01
C GLY A 112 -4.43 -11.94 11.10
N LEU A 113 -3.55 -10.98 10.80
CA LEU A 113 -3.88 -9.93 9.84
C LEU A 113 -4.01 -10.53 8.44
N SER A 114 -5.07 -10.16 7.73
CA SER A 114 -5.23 -10.44 6.31
C SER A 114 -5.51 -9.15 5.52
N ILE A 115 -5.01 -9.09 4.30
CA ILE A 115 -5.30 -8.00 3.35
C ILE A 115 -5.98 -8.59 2.13
N LYS A 116 -7.10 -7.99 1.70
CA LYS A 116 -7.80 -8.40 0.49
C LYS A 116 -8.46 -7.23 -0.22
N VAL A 117 -8.75 -7.43 -1.51
CA VAL A 117 -9.67 -6.57 -2.27
C VAL A 117 -11.08 -6.79 -1.71
N LEU A 118 -11.86 -5.72 -1.60
CA LEU A 118 -13.27 -5.80 -1.17
C LEU A 118 -14.18 -6.03 -2.36
N GLU A 119 -15.14 -6.93 -2.21
CA GLU A 119 -16.02 -7.38 -3.30
C GLU A 119 -17.50 -7.35 -2.89
N GLY A 120 -17.81 -7.58 -1.61
CA GLY A 120 -19.18 -7.72 -1.10
C GLY A 120 -19.79 -6.44 -0.55
N ALA A 121 -21.12 -6.31 -0.65
CA ALA A 121 -21.84 -5.13 -0.15
C ALA A 121 -21.59 -4.84 1.34
N SER A 122 -21.57 -5.89 2.18
CA SER A 122 -21.24 -5.74 3.61
C SER A 122 -19.83 -5.20 3.84
N GLU A 123 -18.85 -5.63 3.04
CA GLU A 123 -17.47 -5.15 3.14
C GLU A 123 -17.34 -3.69 2.73
N PHE A 124 -18.11 -3.27 1.72
CA PHE A 124 -18.21 -1.87 1.31
C PHE A 124 -18.84 -1.01 2.41
N VAL A 125 -19.89 -1.49 3.08
CA VAL A 125 -20.51 -0.79 4.23
C VAL A 125 -19.50 -0.60 5.36
N ASP A 126 -18.76 -1.65 5.73
CA ASP A 126 -17.70 -1.56 6.74
C ASP A 126 -16.60 -0.57 6.31
N TYR A 127 -16.22 -0.59 5.03
CA TYR A 127 -15.23 0.29 4.45
C TYR A 127 -15.61 1.77 4.50
N PHE A 128 -16.84 2.11 4.10
CA PHE A 128 -17.30 3.51 4.13
C PHE A 128 -17.56 4.00 5.55
N SER A 129 -18.01 3.11 6.44
CA SER A 129 -18.16 3.41 7.86
C SER A 129 -16.81 3.69 8.53
N LEU A 130 -15.79 2.89 8.24
CA LEU A 130 -14.43 3.10 8.74
C LEU A 130 -13.84 4.44 8.25
N ARG A 131 -14.02 4.75 6.96
CA ARG A 131 -13.58 6.03 6.40
C ARG A 131 -14.23 7.20 7.12
N HIS A 132 -15.55 7.12 7.28
CA HIS A 132 -16.33 8.12 7.99
C HIS A 132 -15.86 8.32 9.44
N GLU A 133 -15.71 7.23 10.20
CA GLU A 133 -15.22 7.24 11.58
C GLU A 133 -13.89 7.99 11.69
N VAL A 134 -12.87 7.56 10.93
CA VAL A 134 -11.53 8.11 11.04
C VAL A 134 -11.45 9.54 10.50
N TRP A 135 -12.15 9.85 9.42
CA TRP A 135 -12.11 11.20 8.86
C TRP A 135 -12.88 12.23 9.67
N ARG A 136 -13.95 11.81 10.33
CA ARG A 136 -14.64 12.64 11.33
C ARG A 136 -13.72 12.90 12.53
N GLU A 137 -13.02 11.86 13.04
CA GLU A 137 -12.00 12.03 14.10
C GLU A 137 -10.91 13.04 13.69
N MET A 138 -10.51 13.02 12.41
CA MET A 138 -9.48 13.91 11.87
C MET A 138 -9.98 15.31 11.48
N GLY A 139 -11.30 15.57 11.57
CA GLY A 139 -11.89 16.85 11.19
C GLY A 139 -12.02 17.10 9.69
N TYR A 140 -11.90 16.07 8.84
CA TYR A 140 -12.12 16.18 7.38
C TYR A 140 -13.59 16.12 6.98
N ILE A 141 -14.46 15.68 7.88
CA ILE A 141 -15.91 15.62 7.65
C ILE A 141 -16.54 16.71 8.50
N ALA A 142 -17.33 17.56 7.85
CA ALA A 142 -18.08 18.62 8.51
C ALA A 142 -19.04 18.06 9.56
N SER A 143 -19.25 18.79 10.65
CA SER A 143 -20.06 18.34 11.79
C SER A 143 -21.53 18.13 11.46
N ASP A 144 -22.03 18.78 10.41
CA ASP A 144 -23.40 18.69 9.90
C ASP A 144 -23.59 17.57 8.86
N TYR A 145 -22.53 16.83 8.50
CA TYR A 145 -22.65 15.68 7.61
C TYR A 145 -23.32 14.51 8.33
N ALA A 146 -24.59 14.28 7.99
CA ALA A 146 -25.44 13.27 8.62
C ALA A 146 -25.12 11.81 8.24
N PRO A 147 -24.80 11.46 6.97
CA PRO A 147 -24.69 10.07 6.56
C PRO A 147 -23.65 9.29 7.38
N PRO A 148 -23.89 8.00 7.68
CA PRO A 148 -22.95 7.18 8.45
C PRO A 148 -21.69 6.79 7.66
N TRP A 149 -21.64 7.15 6.37
CA TRP A 149 -20.68 6.64 5.39
C TRP A 149 -19.97 7.79 4.67
N GLU A 150 -18.66 7.63 4.44
CA GLU A 150 -17.90 8.53 3.57
C GLU A 150 -17.71 7.87 2.21
N LEU A 151 -18.53 8.31 1.25
CA LEU A 151 -18.60 7.83 -0.11
C LEU A 151 -18.54 9.03 -1.06
N ASP A 152 -17.70 8.94 -2.10
CA ASP A 152 -17.56 9.96 -3.14
C ASP A 152 -17.71 9.37 -4.56
N TYR A 153 -17.82 10.24 -5.56
CA TYR A 153 -17.90 9.83 -6.96
C TYR A 153 -16.71 8.95 -7.40
N VAL A 154 -15.53 9.12 -6.81
CA VAL A 154 -14.30 8.40 -7.19
C VAL A 154 -14.38 6.93 -6.80
N ASP A 155 -15.23 6.56 -5.84
CA ASP A 155 -15.39 5.17 -5.41
C ASP A 155 -15.88 4.23 -6.52
N ILE A 156 -16.60 4.72 -7.54
CA ILE A 156 -16.98 3.91 -8.71
C ILE A 156 -15.76 3.50 -9.57
N HIS A 157 -14.65 4.22 -9.43
CA HIS A 157 -13.41 4.04 -10.17
C HIS A 157 -12.32 3.34 -9.34
N ALA A 158 -12.64 3.00 -8.10
CA ALA A 158 -11.70 2.51 -7.12
C ALA A 158 -11.66 0.98 -7.06
N LEU A 159 -10.48 0.46 -6.76
CA LEU A 159 -10.28 -0.90 -6.26
C LEU A 159 -9.92 -0.80 -4.76
N PRO A 160 -10.90 -0.97 -3.86
CA PRO A 160 -10.66 -0.87 -2.43
C PRO A 160 -9.99 -2.12 -1.88
N PHE A 161 -9.06 -1.92 -0.95
CA PHE A 161 -8.40 -2.96 -0.16
C PHE A 161 -8.75 -2.74 1.32
N GLY A 162 -9.03 -3.83 2.01
CA GLY A 162 -9.24 -3.85 3.45
C GLY A 162 -8.18 -4.66 4.18
N ALA A 163 -7.80 -4.19 5.36
CA ALA A 163 -7.02 -4.91 6.35
C ALA A 163 -7.96 -5.46 7.43
N PHE A 164 -7.97 -6.77 7.60
CA PHE A 164 -8.82 -7.47 8.56
C PHE A 164 -7.99 -8.11 9.66
N LEU A 165 -8.33 -7.83 10.90
CA LEU A 165 -7.77 -8.44 12.10
C LEU A 165 -8.92 -9.05 12.89
N ASP A 166 -8.86 -10.33 13.22
CA ASP A 166 -9.96 -11.06 13.87
C ASP A 166 -11.32 -10.88 13.15
N ASN A 167 -11.30 -10.91 11.82
CA ASN A 167 -12.44 -10.64 10.93
C ASN A 167 -13.03 -9.21 10.99
N HIS A 168 -12.40 -8.29 11.70
CA HIS A 168 -12.81 -6.89 11.75
C HIS A 168 -11.97 -6.03 10.81
N LEU A 169 -12.60 -5.15 10.04
CA LEU A 169 -11.91 -4.15 9.23
C LEU A 169 -11.22 -3.13 10.14
N VAL A 170 -9.89 -3.08 10.11
CA VAL A 170 -9.05 -2.21 10.95
C VAL A 170 -8.27 -1.16 10.14
N GLY A 171 -8.26 -1.28 8.82
CA GLY A 171 -7.64 -0.32 7.93
C GLY A 171 -8.08 -0.54 6.49
N CYS A 172 -7.89 0.48 5.66
CA CYS A 172 -8.22 0.39 4.24
C CYS A 172 -7.36 1.34 3.41
N VAL A 173 -7.36 1.10 2.10
CA VAL A 173 -6.75 1.96 1.07
C VAL A 173 -7.47 1.69 -0.25
N ARG A 174 -7.48 2.64 -1.18
CA ARG A 174 -8.02 2.41 -2.52
C ARG A 174 -7.01 2.73 -3.62
N LEU A 175 -7.05 1.92 -4.68
CA LEU A 175 -6.36 2.16 -5.93
C LEU A 175 -7.35 2.67 -6.97
N VAL A 176 -7.27 3.94 -7.34
CA VAL A 176 -8.18 4.59 -8.28
C VAL A 176 -7.59 4.54 -9.68
N ARG A 177 -8.40 4.15 -10.66
CA ARG A 177 -8.02 4.10 -12.09
C ARG A 177 -9.03 4.89 -12.93
N LEU A 178 -8.72 5.13 -14.19
CA LEU A 178 -9.70 5.76 -15.09
C LEU A 178 -10.96 4.88 -15.25
N HIS A 179 -10.76 3.57 -15.33
CA HIS A 179 -11.83 2.58 -15.42
C HIS A 179 -11.82 1.73 -14.14
N GLY A 180 -12.93 1.78 -13.41
CA GLY A 180 -13.15 1.00 -12.19
C GLY A 180 -13.33 -0.49 -12.48
N GLN A 181 -13.67 -1.24 -11.43
CA GLN A 181 -14.01 -2.65 -11.55
C GLN A 181 -15.46 -2.81 -12.04
N ALA A 182 -15.69 -3.80 -12.92
CA ALA A 182 -17.03 -4.13 -13.38
C ALA A 182 -17.91 -4.56 -12.20
N GLY A 183 -19.15 -4.08 -12.13
CA GLY A 183 -20.08 -4.38 -11.04
C GLY A 183 -19.98 -3.43 -9.85
N THR A 184 -18.88 -2.68 -9.68
CA THR A 184 -18.71 -1.78 -8.52
C THR A 184 -19.79 -0.71 -8.49
N LYS A 185 -20.13 -0.11 -9.63
CA LYS A 185 -21.17 0.93 -9.69
C LYS A 185 -22.52 0.37 -9.25
N GLU A 186 -22.88 -0.81 -9.72
CA GLU A 186 -24.14 -1.49 -9.38
C GLU A 186 -24.18 -1.82 -7.89
N THR A 187 -23.10 -2.37 -7.33
CA THR A 187 -22.98 -2.64 -5.89
C THR A 187 -23.15 -1.36 -5.06
N LEU A 188 -22.50 -0.27 -5.45
CA LEU A 188 -22.59 1.01 -4.73
C LEU A 188 -24.00 1.60 -4.81
N ASN A 189 -24.65 1.53 -5.96
CA ASN A 189 -26.03 1.97 -6.11
C ASN A 189 -26.96 1.20 -5.16
N ASN A 190 -26.83 -0.13 -5.09
CA ASN A 190 -27.64 -0.95 -4.19
C ASN A 190 -27.43 -0.57 -2.72
N ILE A 191 -26.18 -0.33 -2.30
CA ILE A 191 -25.86 0.13 -0.94
C ILE A 191 -26.52 1.49 -0.65
N VAL A 192 -26.46 2.42 -1.61
CA VAL A 192 -27.06 3.76 -1.46
C VAL A 192 -28.59 3.70 -1.43
N GLU A 193 -29.20 2.74 -2.10
CA GLU A 193 -30.66 2.53 -2.06
C GLU A 193 -31.17 2.06 -0.68
N GLU A 194 -30.32 1.46 0.14
CA GLU A 194 -30.65 1.02 1.51
C GLU A 194 -30.61 2.16 2.56
N LEU A 195 -30.15 3.36 2.19
CA LEU A 195 -30.11 4.52 3.07
C LEU A 195 -31.50 5.15 3.27
N ASP A 196 -31.68 5.81 4.41
CA ASP A 196 -32.81 6.72 4.62
C ASP A 196 -32.78 7.89 3.62
N ASP A 197 -33.93 8.55 3.41
CA ASP A 197 -34.10 9.58 2.37
C ASP A 197 -33.10 10.73 2.49
N GLU A 198 -32.81 11.19 3.72
CA GLU A 198 -31.89 12.30 3.97
C GLU A 198 -30.46 11.88 3.65
N SER A 199 -30.01 10.75 4.20
CA SER A 199 -28.68 10.21 3.96
C SER A 199 -28.46 9.92 2.48
N ARG A 200 -29.46 9.32 1.83
CA ARG A 200 -29.43 9.00 0.40
C ARG A 200 -29.32 10.27 -0.44
N GLN A 201 -30.05 11.33 -0.12
CA GLN A 201 -29.95 12.61 -0.84
C GLN A 201 -28.54 13.21 -0.72
N GLN A 202 -27.95 13.25 0.49
CA GLN A 202 -26.62 13.79 0.70
C GLN A 202 -25.52 12.98 -0.01
N VAL A 203 -25.57 11.65 0.10
CA VAL A 203 -24.64 10.75 -0.61
C VAL A 203 -24.81 10.86 -2.11
N SER A 204 -26.06 10.89 -2.59
CA SER A 204 -26.37 11.08 -4.00
C SER A 204 -25.83 12.40 -4.53
N MET A 205 -25.88 13.50 -3.78
CA MET A 205 -25.24 14.75 -4.23
C MET A 205 -23.72 14.64 -4.38
N ARG A 206 -23.05 13.82 -3.56
CA ARG A 206 -21.60 13.56 -3.65
C ARG A 206 -21.25 12.61 -4.81
N MET A 207 -22.11 11.64 -5.10
CA MET A 207 -21.93 10.69 -6.21
C MET A 207 -22.41 11.22 -7.57
N LEU A 208 -23.54 11.94 -7.61
CA LEU A 208 -24.24 12.41 -8.82
C LEU A 208 -23.82 13.81 -9.27
N ASN A 209 -22.68 14.33 -8.81
CA ASN A 209 -22.09 15.53 -9.39
C ASN A 209 -20.88 15.23 -10.29
N PRO A 210 -21.00 14.35 -11.32
CA PRO A 210 -19.92 14.05 -12.24
C PRO A 210 -19.49 15.29 -13.04
N HIS A 211 -20.34 16.30 -13.16
CA HIS A 211 -20.01 17.57 -13.80
C HIS A 211 -18.93 18.38 -13.04
N LYS A 212 -18.88 18.26 -11.71
CA LYS A 212 -17.76 18.79 -10.90
C LYS A 212 -16.51 17.90 -10.99
N PHE A 213 -16.70 16.58 -11.05
CA PHE A 213 -15.62 15.61 -11.01
C PHE A 213 -15.32 15.02 -12.40
N LYS A 214 -14.78 15.85 -13.29
CA LYS A 214 -14.34 15.41 -14.64
C LYS A 214 -13.19 14.41 -14.61
N HIS A 215 -12.58 14.20 -13.45
CA HIS A 215 -11.35 13.43 -13.31
C HIS A 215 -11.35 12.63 -12.00
N PRO A 216 -10.94 11.35 -12.02
CA PRO A 216 -10.90 10.52 -10.81
C PRO A 216 -9.82 10.99 -9.82
N PHE A 217 -8.80 11.73 -10.28
CA PHE A 217 -7.67 12.17 -9.45
C PHE A 217 -7.84 13.61 -8.94
N ILE A 218 -8.92 13.86 -8.21
CA ILE A 218 -9.40 15.21 -7.85
C ILE A 218 -8.37 15.99 -7.03
N ASN A 219 -7.77 15.34 -6.02
CA ASN A 219 -6.83 16.00 -5.12
C ASN A 219 -5.54 16.40 -5.83
N LEU A 220 -5.10 15.61 -6.80
CA LEU A 220 -3.90 15.87 -7.58
C LEU A 220 -4.08 17.01 -8.59
N ARG A 221 -5.31 17.28 -9.06
CA ARG A 221 -5.60 18.42 -9.95
C ARG A 221 -5.49 19.79 -9.28
N ARG A 222 -5.21 19.84 -7.98
CA ARG A 222 -4.91 21.09 -7.26
C ARG A 222 -3.48 21.57 -7.53
N PHE A 223 -2.61 20.69 -8.04
CA PHE A 223 -1.26 21.03 -8.46
C PHE A 223 -1.31 21.43 -9.95
N GLU A 224 -0.82 22.62 -10.29
CA GLU A 224 -0.94 23.18 -11.65
C GLU A 224 -0.21 22.31 -12.69
N GLU A 225 0.90 21.71 -12.29
CA GLU A 225 1.76 20.85 -13.10
C GLU A 225 1.13 19.48 -13.39
N PHE A 226 0.11 19.09 -12.62
CA PHE A 226 -0.41 17.73 -12.67
C PHE A 226 -1.05 17.40 -14.00
N ASP A 227 -1.84 18.31 -14.57
CA ASP A 227 -2.57 18.02 -15.81
C ASP A 227 -1.56 17.73 -16.95
N GLU A 228 -0.51 18.52 -17.13
CA GLU A 228 0.51 18.26 -18.16
C GLU A 228 1.24 16.93 -17.91
N TYR A 229 1.70 16.70 -16.69
CA TYR A 229 2.43 15.47 -16.35
C TYR A 229 1.57 14.22 -16.51
N TYR A 230 0.31 14.27 -16.07
CA TYR A 230 -0.67 13.20 -16.22
C TYR A 230 -0.90 12.81 -17.69
N HIS A 231 -0.98 13.80 -18.59
CA HIS A 231 -1.18 13.57 -20.02
C HIS A 231 0.08 13.05 -20.73
N SER A 232 1.27 13.27 -20.18
CA SER A 232 2.52 12.70 -20.71
C SER A 232 2.63 11.17 -20.55
N ILE A 233 1.87 10.59 -19.62
CA ILE A 233 1.85 9.15 -19.33
C ILE A 233 0.68 8.48 -20.05
N SER A 234 0.81 7.23 -20.48
CA SER A 234 -0.32 6.47 -21.05
C SER A 234 -1.51 6.40 -20.08
N LYS A 235 -2.75 6.44 -20.58
CA LYS A 235 -3.97 6.44 -19.74
C LYS A 235 -4.10 5.19 -18.87
N ASP A 236 -3.78 4.02 -19.42
CA ASP A 236 -3.94 2.74 -18.72
C ASP A 236 -2.77 2.39 -17.78
N SER A 237 -1.65 3.10 -17.92
CA SER A 237 -0.41 2.87 -17.18
C SER A 237 -0.30 3.71 -15.91
N LYS A 238 -1.38 4.37 -15.46
CA LYS A 238 -1.38 5.21 -14.27
C LYS A 238 -2.57 4.97 -13.35
N ALA A 239 -2.35 5.19 -12.07
CA ALA A 239 -3.38 5.09 -11.03
C ALA A 239 -3.05 6.01 -9.85
N GLU A 240 -4.03 6.27 -8.99
CA GLU A 240 -3.85 7.00 -7.74
C GLU A 240 -4.06 6.06 -6.55
N VAL A 241 -3.21 6.19 -5.54
CA VAL A 241 -3.42 5.62 -4.21
C VAL A 241 -4.06 6.68 -3.32
N SER A 242 -5.23 6.39 -2.75
CA SER A 242 -5.92 7.31 -1.86
C SER A 242 -6.64 6.59 -0.72
N ARG A 243 -7.20 7.35 0.23
CA ARG A 243 -7.95 6.84 1.39
C ARG A 243 -7.20 5.79 2.21
N LEU A 244 -5.88 5.93 2.35
CA LEU A 244 -5.12 5.10 3.28
C LEU A 244 -5.47 5.49 4.72
N ILE A 245 -6.15 4.59 5.43
CA ILE A 245 -6.71 4.80 6.75
C ILE A 245 -6.40 3.58 7.62
N VAL A 246 -6.10 3.82 8.90
CA VAL A 246 -5.96 2.78 9.93
C VAL A 246 -6.67 3.27 11.18
N LYS A 247 -7.50 2.41 11.79
CA LYS A 247 -8.18 2.67 13.07
C LYS A 247 -7.17 3.11 14.12
N SER A 248 -7.52 4.11 14.93
CA SER A 248 -6.59 4.74 15.87
C SER A 248 -5.93 3.74 16.83
N GLN A 249 -6.67 2.74 17.28
CA GLN A 249 -6.21 1.69 18.21
C GLN A 249 -5.21 0.71 17.58
N THR A 250 -5.14 0.64 16.25
CA THR A 250 -4.24 -0.27 15.50
C THR A 250 -3.21 0.49 14.67
N ARG A 251 -3.02 1.79 14.90
CA ARG A 251 -1.93 2.57 14.30
C ARG A 251 -0.56 2.10 14.82
N ASN A 252 0.51 2.48 14.12
CA ASN A 252 1.92 2.27 14.50
C ASN A 252 2.42 0.82 14.61
N ILE A 253 1.63 -0.18 14.20
CA ILE A 253 2.08 -1.59 14.13
C ILE A 253 2.41 -2.07 12.71
N GLY A 254 2.41 -1.16 11.72
CA GLY A 254 2.81 -1.45 10.33
C GLY A 254 1.66 -1.72 9.34
N ILE A 255 0.39 -1.77 9.78
CA ILE A 255 -0.77 -2.03 8.89
C ILE A 255 -0.80 -1.08 7.67
N GLY A 256 -0.55 0.21 7.88
CA GLY A 256 -0.55 1.19 6.79
C GLY A 256 0.50 0.91 5.72
N GLU A 257 1.72 0.52 6.12
CA GLU A 257 2.79 0.15 5.18
C GLU A 257 2.40 -1.11 4.41
N THR A 258 1.78 -2.08 5.08
CA THR A 258 1.35 -3.33 4.45
C THR A 258 0.18 -3.14 3.47
N LEU A 259 -0.77 -2.26 3.78
CA LEU A 259 -1.83 -1.86 2.85
C LEU A 259 -1.25 -1.19 1.61
N LEU A 260 -0.35 -0.22 1.80
CA LEU A 260 0.30 0.50 0.70
C LEU A 260 1.11 -0.46 -0.18
N ASP A 261 1.96 -1.30 0.40
CA ASP A 261 2.73 -2.30 -0.31
C ASP A 261 1.85 -3.28 -1.09
N SER A 262 0.67 -3.63 -0.56
CA SER A 262 -0.29 -4.51 -1.24
C SER A 262 -0.94 -3.84 -2.44
N VAL A 263 -1.25 -2.55 -2.36
CA VAL A 263 -1.69 -1.76 -3.51
C VAL A 263 -0.60 -1.68 -4.58
N VAL A 264 0.65 -1.44 -4.20
CA VAL A 264 1.78 -1.42 -5.13
C VAL A 264 1.98 -2.77 -5.81
N SER A 265 1.83 -3.88 -5.06
CA SER A 265 1.84 -5.23 -5.61
C SER A 265 0.73 -5.40 -6.66
N ALA A 266 -0.51 -5.06 -6.32
CA ALA A 266 -1.64 -5.13 -7.25
C ALA A 266 -1.43 -4.27 -8.50
N ALA A 267 -0.84 -3.08 -8.35
CA ALA A 267 -0.52 -2.18 -9.45
C ALA A 267 0.49 -2.81 -10.43
N ARG A 268 1.53 -3.49 -9.92
CA ARG A 268 2.48 -4.26 -10.74
C ARG A 268 1.77 -5.34 -11.55
N HIS A 269 0.90 -6.11 -10.92
CA HIS A 269 0.13 -7.15 -11.61
C HIS A 269 -0.78 -6.59 -12.71
N LYS A 270 -1.33 -5.38 -12.50
CA LYS A 270 -2.15 -4.66 -13.48
C LYS A 270 -1.34 -3.85 -14.51
N ARG A 271 -0.01 -3.97 -14.52
CA ARG A 271 0.89 -3.23 -15.44
C ARG A 271 0.77 -1.71 -15.33
N ILE A 272 0.47 -1.20 -14.13
CA ILE A 272 0.51 0.25 -13.86
C ILE A 272 1.97 0.66 -13.71
N GLU A 273 2.39 1.66 -14.48
CA GLU A 273 3.76 2.19 -14.51
C GLU A 273 3.97 3.33 -13.52
N VAL A 274 2.94 4.13 -13.25
CA VAL A 274 3.02 5.27 -12.33
C VAL A 274 1.87 5.24 -11.35
N LEU A 275 2.21 5.23 -10.05
CA LEU A 275 1.26 5.45 -8.96
C LEU A 275 1.43 6.87 -8.45
N PHE A 276 0.32 7.59 -8.34
CA PHE A 276 0.27 8.92 -7.75
C PHE A 276 -0.36 8.88 -6.37
N LEU A 277 -0.05 9.86 -5.54
CA LEU A 277 -0.86 10.23 -4.37
C LEU A 277 -0.67 11.70 -4.03
N ALA A 278 -1.68 12.28 -3.39
CA ALA A 278 -1.57 13.55 -2.70
C ALA A 278 -1.75 13.32 -1.19
N CYS A 279 -0.88 13.89 -0.37
CA CYS A 279 -0.94 13.72 1.08
C CYS A 279 -0.49 14.99 1.82
N GLN A 280 -0.77 15.06 3.13
CA GLN A 280 -0.20 16.12 3.96
C GLN A 280 1.33 15.99 4.02
N ALA A 281 2.05 17.11 3.96
CA ALA A 281 3.51 17.13 3.95
C ALA A 281 4.13 16.34 5.12
N LYS A 282 3.50 16.34 6.31
CA LYS A 282 3.96 15.59 7.48
C LYS A 282 4.00 14.06 7.29
N HIS A 283 3.32 13.53 6.27
CA HIS A 283 3.27 12.10 5.96
C HIS A 283 4.27 11.66 4.90
N GLU A 284 5.10 12.57 4.37
CA GLU A 284 6.09 12.28 3.32
C GLU A 284 6.97 11.06 3.67
N GLN A 285 7.54 11.04 4.88
CA GLN A 285 8.46 9.98 5.30
C GLN A 285 7.78 8.61 5.34
N PHE A 286 6.50 8.55 5.70
CA PHE A 286 5.74 7.31 5.67
C PHE A 286 5.65 6.74 4.25
N TYR A 287 5.33 7.57 3.25
CA TYR A 287 5.20 7.14 1.86
C TYR A 287 6.56 6.79 1.22
N ARG A 288 7.63 7.49 1.59
CA ARG A 288 9.01 7.16 1.15
C ARG A 288 9.44 5.75 1.52
N ARG A 289 8.96 5.19 2.65
CA ARG A 289 9.22 3.77 3.02
C ARG A 289 8.63 2.77 2.02
N SER A 290 7.70 3.21 1.18
CA SER A 290 7.13 2.43 0.07
C SER A 290 7.61 2.91 -1.30
N PHE A 291 8.74 3.61 -1.35
CA PHE A 291 9.39 4.12 -2.57
C PHE A 291 8.57 5.13 -3.35
N PHE A 292 7.70 5.89 -2.67
CA PHE A 292 7.15 7.11 -3.25
C PHE A 292 8.18 8.23 -3.13
N GLU A 293 8.32 8.99 -4.19
CA GLU A 293 9.17 10.17 -4.30
C GLU A 293 8.29 11.41 -4.37
N THR A 294 8.69 12.47 -3.69
CA THR A 294 8.01 13.76 -3.75
C THR A 294 8.27 14.37 -5.12
N LEU A 295 7.20 14.82 -5.78
CA LEU A 295 7.32 15.58 -7.01
C LEU A 295 7.79 17.00 -6.66
N ASP A 296 8.68 17.56 -7.47
CA ASP A 296 9.21 18.92 -7.30
C ASP A 296 8.19 19.96 -7.78
N TRP A 297 6.97 19.86 -7.24
CA TRP A 297 5.85 20.76 -7.50
C TRP A 297 5.63 21.64 -6.27
N PRO A 298 5.13 22.88 -6.45
CA PRO A 298 4.74 23.72 -5.34
C PRO A 298 3.73 22.99 -4.44
N LYS A 299 3.90 23.17 -3.12
CA LYS A 299 2.90 22.73 -2.16
C LYS A 299 1.58 23.46 -2.38
N THR A 300 0.46 22.78 -2.15
CA THR A 300 -0.88 23.40 -2.21
C THR A 300 -1.45 23.55 -0.80
N SER A 301 -2.14 24.65 -0.52
CA SER A 301 -2.97 24.80 0.68
C SER A 301 -4.38 24.20 0.47
N GLY A 302 -5.18 24.12 1.53
CA GLY A 302 -6.58 23.72 1.39
C GLY A 302 -6.82 22.22 1.20
N PHE A 303 -5.89 21.33 1.57
CA PHE A 303 -6.08 19.88 1.40
C PHE A 303 -7.32 19.38 2.15
N PHE A 304 -8.25 18.72 1.42
CA PHE A 304 -9.59 18.39 1.92
C PHE A 304 -10.38 19.59 2.49
N ASP A 305 -10.23 20.74 1.84
CA ASP A 305 -10.90 22.01 2.18
C ASP A 305 -10.52 22.56 3.57
N LEU A 306 -9.44 22.04 4.15
CA LEU A 306 -8.83 22.58 5.35
C LEU A 306 -7.76 23.62 4.96
N PRO A 307 -7.97 24.93 5.21
CA PRO A 307 -7.14 25.99 4.65
C PRO A 307 -5.67 25.89 5.08
N ASP A 308 -5.41 25.49 6.32
CA ASP A 308 -4.06 25.47 6.91
C ASP A 308 -3.31 24.15 6.68
N VAL A 309 -3.87 23.24 5.88
CA VAL A 309 -3.26 21.94 5.60
C VAL A 309 -2.51 21.98 4.28
N GLU A 310 -1.18 22.02 4.37
CA GLU A 310 -0.29 21.84 3.22
C GLU A 310 -0.34 20.40 2.70
N ALA A 311 -0.47 20.26 1.39
CA ALA A 311 -0.32 19.00 0.68
C ALA A 311 0.86 19.01 -0.30
N ILE A 312 1.39 17.82 -0.49
CA ILE A 312 2.42 17.48 -1.47
C ILE A 312 1.88 16.41 -2.42
N ALA A 313 2.37 16.41 -3.65
CA ALA A 313 2.17 15.34 -4.60
C ALA A 313 3.38 14.39 -4.56
N MET A 314 3.12 13.09 -4.60
CA MET A 314 4.16 12.07 -4.67
C MET A 314 3.85 11.07 -5.76
N GLU A 315 4.89 10.44 -6.29
CA GLU A 315 4.76 9.37 -7.28
C GLU A 315 5.62 8.15 -6.94
N GLN A 316 5.25 7.01 -7.51
CA GLN A 316 6.10 5.83 -7.55
C GLN A 316 6.11 5.27 -8.98
N LYS A 317 7.31 5.21 -9.57
CA LYS A 317 7.54 4.61 -10.88
C LYS A 317 7.83 3.11 -10.75
N ILE A 318 6.96 2.30 -11.35
CA ILE A 318 7.07 0.84 -11.40
C ILE A 318 7.75 0.43 -12.71
N LYS A 319 8.98 -0.07 -12.61
CA LYS A 319 9.77 -0.51 -13.77
C LYS A 319 9.38 -1.93 -14.18
N PHE A 320 8.93 -2.11 -15.43
CA PHE A 320 8.72 -3.44 -16.04
C PHE A 320 9.90 -3.84 -16.93
N LYS A 321 10.28 -5.13 -16.92
CA LYS A 321 11.31 -5.63 -17.85
C LYS A 321 10.73 -5.74 -19.27
N LYS A 322 11.43 -5.17 -20.26
CA LYS A 322 11.10 -5.23 -21.70
C LYS A 322 10.89 -6.66 -22.25
N SER A 323 11.33 -7.70 -21.54
CA SER A 323 11.24 -9.10 -21.99
C SER A 323 9.85 -9.73 -21.83
N GLU A 324 8.93 -9.13 -21.06
CA GLU A 324 7.59 -9.70 -20.83
C GLU A 324 6.55 -9.24 -21.86
N THR A 325 6.81 -8.14 -22.58
CA THR A 325 5.85 -7.54 -23.52
C THR A 325 5.67 -8.36 -24.80
N LYS A 326 6.66 -9.16 -25.22
CA LYS A 326 6.58 -9.97 -26.46
C LYS A 326 5.72 -11.23 -26.36
N LYS A 327 5.38 -11.71 -25.16
CA LYS A 327 4.56 -12.93 -25.01
C LYS A 327 3.05 -12.66 -25.07
N ALA A 328 2.59 -11.47 -24.67
CA ALA A 328 1.17 -11.13 -24.68
C ALA A 328 0.62 -10.88 -26.09
N SER A 329 1.47 -10.49 -27.05
CA SER A 329 1.05 -10.25 -28.44
C SER A 329 0.87 -11.52 -29.28
N ASN A 330 1.27 -12.70 -28.78
CA ASN A 330 1.17 -13.96 -29.53
C ASN A 330 -0.01 -14.87 -29.10
N VAL A 331 -0.90 -14.41 -28.21
CA VAL A 331 -2.06 -15.20 -27.72
C VAL A 331 -3.40 -14.65 -28.25
N ARG A 332 -3.38 -13.75 -29.22
CA ARG A 332 -4.56 -13.36 -30.00
C ARG A 332 -4.35 -13.70 -31.47
N ARG A 333 -4.59 -14.96 -31.81
CA ARG A 333 -4.95 -15.42 -33.16
C ARG A 333 -6.04 -16.44 -33.05
#